data_AF-A0A1Y2VG93-F1
#
_entry.id   AF-A0A1Y2VG93-F1
#
_cell.length_a   1.000
_cell.length_b   1.000
_cell.length_c   1.000
_cell.angle_alpha   90.00
_cell.angle_beta   90.00
_cell.angle_gamma   90.00
#
_symmetry.space_group_name_H-M   'P 1'
#
loop_
_entity.id
_entity.type
_entity.pdbx_description
1 polymer ?
#
loop_
_entity_poly.entity_id
_entity_poly.type
_entity_poly.pdbx_seq_one_letter_code
_entity_poly.pdbx_strand_id
1 'polypeptide(L)'
;MERPSTPPPQARTANTVASPPTPEVTRRIEENRLRAKALREQNESAARAAGAPSASRTPSGFIATDNVRLPNTRKRAYDAISSGARIRDTPSTSRDGRANGASPSKAGATGAADQAKAADNVDEGAIRPARKFTKFVDYDFGKMTDTKGGFLSAEDDPWNKAMSGSAATGNGKGAGPAEGPEERPKGMTVQEWERLQLLRKLQRQKAGPFEPGLSVLQDKKDRKKCRECGSLEIDFVWEEVFGCAVCHGCKEKYPEKYSLLTKTECREDYLLTDPELRDEELLPHLSRPNPHKSHWHDMMLFLRYQVEEYAFSDKKWGSAEALDAEFERREADKKKRKEAKFKEKLLDLKKRTRTDAYRREKGKLGGGGASSGAKAKFGDAISTGGKHVHEWGRLIENEDGATVKTCTTCGMEVEEMEF
;
A
#
# COMPACT_ATOMS: atom_id res chain seq x y z
N MET A 1 -30.70 52.50 -29.75
CA MET A 1 -29.41 51.81 -29.68
C MET A 1 -29.68 50.36 -29.29
N GLU A 2 -29.74 49.48 -30.28
CA GLU A 2 -29.96 48.05 -30.06
C GLU A 2 -28.69 47.38 -29.55
N ARG A 3 -28.85 46.47 -28.58
CA ARG A 3 -27.76 45.66 -28.00
C ARG A 3 -27.30 44.60 -29.02
N PRO A 4 -25.99 44.33 -29.17
CA PRO A 4 -25.53 43.27 -30.07
C PRO A 4 -25.92 41.89 -29.53
N SER A 5 -26.55 41.10 -30.40
CA SER A 5 -26.94 39.71 -30.17
C SER A 5 -25.71 38.79 -30.17
N THR A 6 -25.52 38.01 -29.11
CA THR A 6 -24.53 36.93 -29.04
C THR A 6 -24.90 35.77 -29.96
N PRO A 7 -23.95 35.14 -30.69
CA PRO A 7 -24.25 34.03 -31.58
C PRO A 7 -24.60 32.76 -30.79
N PRO A 8 -25.40 31.84 -31.37
CA PRO A 8 -25.77 30.60 -30.69
C PRO A 8 -24.55 29.66 -30.55
N PRO A 9 -24.50 28.83 -29.50
CA PRO A 9 -23.42 27.87 -29.31
C PRO A 9 -23.46 26.80 -30.41
N GLN A 10 -22.31 26.56 -31.05
CA GLN A 10 -22.17 25.47 -32.01
C GLN A 10 -22.47 24.13 -31.33
N ALA A 11 -23.38 23.35 -31.93
CA ALA A 11 -23.65 21.99 -31.51
C ALA A 11 -22.36 21.17 -31.60
N ARG A 12 -21.83 20.75 -30.45
CA ARG A 12 -20.73 19.79 -30.39
C ARG A 12 -21.28 18.46 -30.91
N THR A 13 -20.83 18.04 -32.08
CA THR A 13 -21.07 16.69 -32.58
C THR A 13 -20.65 15.71 -31.49
N ALA A 14 -21.59 14.84 -31.08
CA ALA A 14 -21.32 13.78 -30.12
C ALA A 14 -20.09 12.99 -30.59
N ASN A 15 -19.05 12.93 -29.75
CA ASN A 15 -17.95 12.00 -29.98
C ASN A 15 -18.56 10.59 -30.02
N THR A 16 -18.58 9.99 -31.20
CA THR A 16 -18.86 8.58 -31.38
C THR A 16 -17.92 7.80 -30.47
N VAL A 17 -18.48 7.01 -29.55
CA VAL A 17 -17.74 6.05 -28.74
C VAL A 17 -16.94 5.18 -29.72
N ALA A 18 -15.62 5.33 -29.72
CA ALA A 18 -14.75 4.57 -30.61
C ALA A 18 -14.96 3.09 -30.32
N SER A 19 -15.47 2.35 -31.31
CA SER A 19 -15.58 0.90 -31.23
C SER A 19 -14.21 0.30 -30.94
N PRO A 20 -14.13 -0.79 -30.16
CA PRO A 20 -12.86 -1.44 -29.87
C PRO A 20 -12.14 -1.80 -31.19
N PRO A 21 -10.81 -1.59 -31.27
CA PRO A 21 -10.06 -1.83 -32.50
C PRO A 21 -10.23 -3.27 -32.96
N THR A 22 -10.42 -3.46 -34.27
CA THR A 22 -10.53 -4.79 -34.88
C THR A 22 -9.31 -5.67 -34.51
N PRO A 23 -9.45 -7.00 -34.44
CA PRO A 23 -8.38 -7.91 -34.02
C PRO A 23 -7.09 -7.78 -34.84
N GLU A 24 -7.19 -7.37 -36.11
CA GLU A 24 -6.04 -7.15 -36.98
C GLU A 24 -5.24 -5.89 -36.59
N VAL A 25 -5.92 -4.86 -36.08
CA VAL A 25 -5.30 -3.61 -35.60
C VAL A 25 -4.60 -3.84 -34.27
N THR A 26 -5.19 -4.62 -33.36
CA THR A 26 -4.53 -5.03 -32.11
C THR A 26 -3.28 -5.87 -32.38
N ARG A 27 -3.32 -6.78 -33.36
CA ARG A 27 -2.14 -7.58 -33.77
C ARG A 27 -1.01 -6.69 -34.29
N ARG A 28 -1.30 -5.69 -35.12
CA ARG A 28 -0.31 -4.71 -35.60
C ARG A 28 0.26 -3.85 -34.47
N ILE A 29 -0.57 -3.46 -33.49
CA ILE A 29 -0.11 -2.70 -32.31
C ILE A 29 0.83 -3.56 -31.47
N GLU A 30 0.52 -4.84 -31.27
CA GLU A 30 1.37 -5.79 -30.54
C GLU A 30 2.68 -6.08 -31.27
N GLU A 31 2.63 -6.26 -32.59
CA GLU A 31 3.83 -6.46 -33.43
C GLU A 31 4.75 -5.23 -33.38
N ASN A 32 4.19 -4.02 -33.47
CA ASN A 32 4.95 -2.78 -33.33
C ASN A 32 5.51 -2.61 -31.91
N ARG A 33 4.76 -3.02 -30.88
CA ARG A 33 5.24 -3.01 -29.49
C ARG A 33 6.40 -3.98 -29.28
N LEU A 34 6.35 -5.17 -29.88
CA LEU A 34 7.43 -6.16 -29.84
C LEU A 34 8.67 -5.67 -30.58
N ARG A 35 8.51 -5.10 -31.78
CA ARG A 35 9.61 -4.47 -32.54
C ARG A 35 10.26 -3.33 -31.76
N ALA A 36 9.46 -2.46 -31.13
CA ALA A 36 9.99 -1.36 -30.31
C ALA A 36 10.75 -1.87 -29.06
N LYS A 37 10.29 -2.97 -28.46
CA LYS A 37 10.98 -3.60 -27.33
C LYS A 37 12.32 -4.21 -27.76
N ALA A 38 12.34 -4.93 -28.87
CA ALA A 38 13.55 -5.53 -29.42
C ALA A 38 14.61 -4.47 -29.80
N LEU A 39 14.20 -3.37 -30.42
CA LEU A 39 15.10 -2.28 -30.78
C LEU A 39 15.71 -1.60 -29.55
N ARG A 40 14.92 -1.45 -28.49
CA ARG A 40 15.38 -0.88 -27.21
C ARG A 40 16.37 -1.80 -26.50
N GLU A 41 16.10 -3.10 -26.50
CA GLU A 41 16.99 -4.11 -25.93
C GLU A 41 18.32 -4.21 -26.70
N GLN A 42 18.28 -4.11 -28.04
CA GLN A 42 19.47 -4.03 -28.88
C GLN A 42 20.29 -2.76 -28.59
N ASN A 43 19.63 -1.60 -28.41
CA ASN A 43 20.33 -0.36 -28.09
C ASN A 43 20.91 -0.38 -26.66
N GLU A 44 20.22 -1.01 -25.71
CA GLU A 44 20.71 -1.18 -24.34
C GLU A 44 21.88 -2.18 -24.28
N SER A 45 21.84 -3.27 -25.03
CA SER A 45 22.94 -4.22 -25.12
C SER A 45 24.16 -3.62 -25.82
N ALA A 46 23.97 -2.83 -26.88
CA ALA A 46 25.02 -2.07 -27.54
C ALA A 46 25.65 -1.02 -26.59
N ALA A 47 24.84 -0.29 -25.82
CA ALA A 47 25.33 0.67 -24.83
C ALA A 47 26.12 0.00 -23.69
N ARG A 48 25.70 -1.20 -23.26
CA ARG A 48 26.45 -2.02 -22.29
C ARG A 48 27.77 -2.52 -22.87
N ALA A 49 27.78 -2.95 -24.12
CA ALA A 49 29.00 -3.36 -24.82
C ALA A 49 29.98 -2.18 -25.02
N ALA A 50 29.46 -0.96 -25.18
CA ALA A 50 30.25 0.27 -25.28
C ALA A 50 30.71 0.84 -23.91
N GLY A 51 30.42 0.16 -22.80
CA GLY A 51 30.89 0.56 -21.46
C GLY A 51 30.19 1.76 -20.84
N ALA A 52 29.02 2.18 -21.35
CA ALA A 52 28.27 3.30 -20.79
C ALA A 52 27.61 2.93 -19.44
N PRO A 53 27.71 3.76 -18.38
CA PRO A 53 27.07 3.48 -17.10
C PRO A 53 25.54 3.46 -17.24
N SER A 54 24.87 2.49 -16.61
CA SER A 54 23.42 2.36 -16.71
C SER A 54 22.72 3.59 -16.11
N ALA A 55 22.03 4.37 -16.94
CA ALA A 55 21.29 5.53 -16.47
C ALA A 55 20.16 5.09 -15.53
N SER A 56 20.19 5.54 -14.28
CA SER A 56 19.17 5.23 -13.29
C SER A 56 17.85 5.93 -13.63
N ARG A 57 16.80 5.14 -13.89
CA ARG A 57 15.46 5.64 -14.25
C ARG A 57 14.48 5.43 -13.11
N THR A 58 13.50 6.33 -12.99
CA THR A 58 12.36 6.12 -12.08
C THR A 58 11.37 5.09 -12.67
N PRO A 59 10.49 4.48 -11.88
CA PRO A 59 9.41 3.62 -12.38
C PRO A 59 8.52 4.30 -13.45
N SER A 60 8.51 5.64 -13.48
CA SER A 60 7.80 6.46 -14.47
C SER A 60 8.66 6.89 -15.67
N GLY A 61 9.89 6.38 -15.81
CA GLY A 61 10.72 6.52 -17.02
C GLY A 61 11.60 7.78 -17.12
N PHE A 62 11.61 8.65 -16.11
CA PHE A 62 12.48 9.85 -16.11
C PHE A 62 13.94 9.51 -15.80
N ILE A 63 14.86 10.19 -16.49
CA ILE A 63 16.32 10.08 -16.32
C ILE A 63 16.73 11.03 -15.20
N ALA A 64 17.44 10.54 -14.18
CA ALA A 64 17.99 11.39 -13.14
C ALA A 64 19.18 12.18 -13.69
N THR A 65 19.12 13.52 -13.63
CA THR A 65 20.23 14.43 -13.95
C THR A 65 20.56 15.27 -12.71
N ASP A 66 21.78 15.84 -12.66
CA ASP A 66 22.32 16.57 -11.50
C ASP A 66 21.47 17.77 -11.02
N ASN A 67 20.52 18.23 -11.83
CA ASN A 67 19.62 19.33 -11.52
C ASN A 67 18.33 18.92 -10.77
N VAL A 68 18.08 17.62 -10.54
CA VAL A 68 16.86 17.14 -9.87
C VAL A 68 17.19 16.23 -8.68
N ARG A 69 17.21 16.81 -7.47
CA ARG A 69 17.42 16.06 -6.22
C ARG A 69 16.07 15.71 -5.56
N LEU A 70 15.69 14.42 -5.56
CA LEU A 70 14.47 13.95 -4.88
C LEU A 70 14.72 13.60 -3.40
N PRO A 71 13.77 13.87 -2.48
CA PRO A 71 13.86 13.46 -1.09
C PRO A 71 13.74 11.94 -0.92
N ASN A 72 14.57 11.42 -0.01
CA ASN A 72 14.93 10.02 0.17
C ASN A 72 13.75 9.13 0.60
N THR A 73 13.02 8.56 -0.37
CA THR A 73 11.96 7.56 -0.16
C THR A 73 12.18 6.30 -1.01
N ARG A 74 13.39 5.73 -0.97
CA ARG A 74 13.65 4.39 -1.54
C ARG A 74 14.48 3.52 -0.60
N LYS A 75 14.07 2.25 -0.47
CA LYS A 75 14.91 1.14 0.01
C LYS A 75 16.07 0.98 -0.98
N ARG A 76 17.31 0.88 -0.47
CA ARG A 76 18.53 0.78 -1.29
C ARG A 76 18.57 -0.54 -2.07
N ALA A 77 19.12 -0.49 -3.29
CA ALA A 77 19.34 -1.67 -4.13
C ALA A 77 20.38 -2.62 -3.50
N TYR A 78 20.20 -3.92 -3.70
CA TYR A 78 21.00 -5.00 -3.13
C TYR A 78 22.51 -4.85 -3.41
N ASP A 79 22.88 -4.30 -4.56
CA ASP A 79 24.29 -4.13 -4.96
C ASP A 79 25.02 -3.07 -4.12
N ALA A 80 24.31 -2.08 -3.56
CA ALA A 80 24.90 -1.09 -2.64
C ALA A 80 25.19 -1.67 -1.23
N ILE A 81 24.74 -2.90 -0.96
CA ILE A 81 24.97 -3.63 0.29
C ILE A 81 26.13 -4.63 0.11
N SER A 82 26.43 -5.06 -1.11
CA SER A 82 27.37 -6.16 -1.38
C SER A 82 28.82 -5.76 -1.65
N SER A 83 29.14 -4.49 -1.90
CA SER A 83 30.54 -4.09 -2.11
C SER A 83 31.19 -3.71 -0.77
N GLY A 84 32.25 -4.43 -0.38
CA GLY A 84 33.01 -4.34 0.88
C GLY A 84 33.75 -3.02 1.17
N ALA A 85 33.23 -1.89 0.68
CA ALA A 85 33.84 -0.56 0.84
C ALA A 85 33.51 0.13 2.18
N ARG A 86 32.94 -0.55 3.17
CA ARG A 86 32.64 0.05 4.50
C ARG A 86 33.64 -0.27 5.59
N ILE A 87 34.62 -1.15 5.35
CA ILE A 87 35.58 -1.57 6.38
C ILE A 87 36.69 -0.54 6.59
N ARG A 88 36.98 0.32 5.60
CA ARG A 88 38.14 1.23 5.65
C ARG A 88 37.94 2.55 6.39
N ASP A 89 36.70 3.02 6.56
CA ASP A 89 36.42 4.38 7.06
C ASP A 89 35.69 4.42 8.42
N THR A 90 35.55 3.30 9.13
CA THR A 90 34.90 3.26 10.45
C THR A 90 35.92 3.40 11.58
N PRO A 91 35.78 4.39 12.49
CA PRO A 91 36.69 4.58 13.62
C PRO A 91 36.58 3.42 14.63
N SER A 92 37.72 3.02 15.21
CA SER A 92 37.85 1.85 16.11
C SER A 92 37.06 1.96 17.43
N THR A 93 36.50 3.12 17.75
CA THR A 93 35.70 3.38 18.95
C THR A 93 34.20 3.10 18.76
N SER A 94 33.77 2.66 17.58
CA SER A 94 32.37 2.32 17.31
C SER A 94 31.95 1.00 17.98
N ARG A 95 30.93 1.05 18.84
CA ARG A 95 30.32 -0.13 19.51
C ARG A 95 29.26 -0.84 18.64
N ASP A 96 29.29 -0.68 17.32
CA ASP A 96 28.35 -1.33 16.40
C ASP A 96 28.84 -2.73 16.00
N GLY A 97 28.20 -3.78 16.55
CA GLY A 97 28.59 -5.18 16.35
C GLY A 97 28.44 -5.71 14.92
N ARG A 98 27.90 -4.93 13.98
CA ARG A 98 27.84 -5.28 12.54
C ARG A 98 29.07 -4.83 11.76
N ALA A 99 29.85 -3.89 12.27
CA ALA A 99 31.05 -3.36 11.60
C ALA A 99 32.29 -4.24 11.81
N ASN A 100 32.35 -4.97 12.93
CA ASN A 100 33.52 -5.79 13.31
C ASN A 100 33.36 -7.28 12.95
N GLY A 101 32.91 -7.58 11.72
CA GLY A 101 33.22 -8.83 11.03
C GLY A 101 32.89 -10.16 11.71
N ALA A 102 31.87 -10.24 12.58
CA ALA A 102 31.50 -11.50 13.24
C ALA A 102 30.51 -12.32 12.37
N SER A 103 31.02 -13.07 11.39
CA SER A 103 30.31 -14.23 10.81
C SER A 103 31.31 -15.20 10.18
N PRO A 104 31.40 -16.47 10.64
CA PRO A 104 32.28 -17.46 10.02
C PRO A 104 31.67 -17.96 8.71
N SER A 105 32.33 -17.69 7.59
CA SER A 105 32.02 -18.28 6.29
C SER A 105 32.38 -19.76 6.29
N LYS A 106 31.37 -20.62 6.12
CA LYS A 106 31.48 -22.07 5.93
C LYS A 106 31.99 -22.33 4.51
N ALA A 107 33.28 -22.63 4.36
CA ALA A 107 33.89 -23.09 3.11
C ALA A 107 34.56 -24.45 3.33
N GLY A 108 34.42 -25.33 2.34
CA GLY A 108 34.62 -26.77 2.42
C GLY A 108 36.06 -27.21 2.71
N ALA A 109 36.14 -28.33 3.41
CA ALA A 109 37.37 -29.02 3.77
C ALA A 109 37.85 -29.94 2.64
N THR A 110 39.01 -29.65 2.07
CA THR A 110 39.91 -30.65 1.47
C THR A 110 41.36 -30.17 1.55
N GLY A 111 42.24 -30.99 2.13
CA GLY A 111 43.63 -31.10 1.71
C GLY A 111 44.72 -30.40 2.54
N ALA A 112 45.45 -31.23 3.29
CA ALA A 112 46.90 -31.24 3.49
C ALA A 112 47.64 -30.10 4.21
N ALA A 113 48.51 -30.53 5.14
CA ALA A 113 49.53 -29.78 5.83
C ALA A 113 50.70 -29.40 4.89
N ASP A 114 51.31 -28.22 5.08
CA ASP A 114 52.70 -28.10 5.55
C ASP A 114 53.11 -26.63 5.83
N GLN A 115 54.24 -26.51 6.51
CA GLN A 115 54.87 -25.36 7.18
C GLN A 115 55.22 -24.14 6.29
N ALA A 116 55.18 -22.92 6.87
CA ALA A 116 56.35 -22.01 6.99
C ALA A 116 55.98 -20.64 7.60
N LYS A 117 56.94 -20.08 8.36
CA LYS A 117 56.97 -18.77 9.03
C LYS A 117 56.85 -17.59 8.05
N ALA A 118 56.18 -16.51 8.47
CA ALA A 118 56.77 -15.17 8.72
C ALA A 118 55.71 -14.05 8.77
N ALA A 119 56.06 -13.01 9.53
CA ALA A 119 55.55 -11.63 9.52
C ALA A 119 54.25 -11.30 10.28
N ASP A 120 54.47 -10.91 11.54
CA ASP A 120 54.03 -9.67 12.18
C ASP A 120 52.71 -8.99 11.76
N ASN A 121 51.89 -8.81 12.80
CA ASN A 121 50.99 -7.69 13.07
C ASN A 121 49.93 -7.34 12.01
N VAL A 122 48.67 -7.69 12.30
CA VAL A 122 47.52 -6.77 12.47
C VAL A 122 46.28 -7.64 12.67
N ASP A 123 45.89 -7.91 13.92
CA ASP A 123 44.47 -8.16 14.30
C ASP A 123 44.29 -8.09 15.83
N GLU A 124 44.74 -7.01 16.48
CA GLU A 124 44.37 -6.70 17.87
C GLU A 124 43.02 -5.94 17.93
N GLY A 125 41.95 -6.56 17.44
CA GLY A 125 40.62 -5.94 17.42
C GLY A 125 39.43 -6.90 17.50
N ALA A 126 39.62 -8.19 17.23
CA ALA A 126 38.56 -9.17 17.33
C ALA A 126 38.37 -9.64 18.78
N ILE A 127 37.27 -9.22 19.42
CA ILE A 127 36.81 -9.76 20.72
C ILE A 127 36.57 -11.27 20.54
N ARG A 128 37.57 -12.10 20.89
CA ARG A 128 37.42 -13.56 20.89
C ARG A 128 36.78 -13.99 22.22
N PRO A 129 35.72 -14.82 22.21
CA PRO A 129 35.22 -15.44 23.42
C PRO A 129 36.35 -16.22 24.13
N ALA A 130 36.46 -16.10 25.45
CA ALA A 130 37.49 -16.76 26.23
C ALA A 130 37.49 -18.27 25.96
N ARG A 131 38.68 -18.84 25.69
CA ARG A 131 38.93 -20.24 25.27
C ARG A 131 38.41 -21.33 26.24
N LYS A 132 37.77 -20.96 27.34
CA LYS A 132 37.18 -21.86 28.34
C LYS A 132 35.66 -22.10 28.16
N PHE A 133 35.01 -21.45 27.19
CA PHE A 133 33.57 -21.61 26.90
C PHE A 133 33.28 -22.27 25.54
N THR A 134 34.23 -22.97 24.93
CA THR A 134 34.01 -23.73 23.68
C THR A 134 33.47 -25.14 23.92
N LYS A 135 32.64 -25.32 24.95
CA LYS A 135 31.75 -26.47 25.10
C LYS A 135 30.34 -25.93 25.09
N PHE A 136 29.57 -26.34 24.09
CA PHE A 136 28.16 -26.01 23.88
C PHE A 136 27.41 -25.95 25.22
N VAL A 137 26.88 -24.79 25.55
CA VAL A 137 25.85 -24.64 26.58
C VAL A 137 24.53 -24.69 25.84
N ASP A 138 23.89 -25.86 25.82
CA ASP A 138 22.49 -25.95 25.42
C ASP A 138 21.66 -25.18 26.44
N TYR A 139 21.14 -24.03 26.04
CA TYR A 139 20.20 -23.29 26.87
C TYR A 139 18.87 -24.05 26.90
N ASP A 140 18.53 -24.59 28.06
CA ASP A 140 17.21 -25.16 28.33
C ASP A 140 16.18 -24.03 28.37
N PHE A 141 15.54 -23.76 27.22
CA PHE A 141 14.50 -22.74 27.05
C PHE A 141 13.27 -22.99 27.94
N GLY A 142 13.14 -24.15 28.60
CA GLY A 142 12.12 -24.40 29.61
C GLY A 142 12.36 -23.66 30.93
N LYS A 143 13.60 -23.25 31.21
CA LYS A 143 13.96 -22.48 32.42
C LYS A 143 14.07 -20.97 32.16
N MET A 144 13.93 -20.54 30.91
CA MET A 144 13.98 -19.12 30.56
C MET A 144 12.58 -18.52 30.75
N THR A 145 12.47 -17.57 31.68
CA THR A 145 11.24 -16.79 31.86
C THR A 145 11.19 -15.71 30.78
N ASP A 146 10.15 -15.76 29.93
CA ASP A 146 9.94 -14.75 28.90
C ASP A 146 9.51 -13.42 29.54
N THR A 147 10.41 -12.44 29.54
CA THR A 147 10.12 -11.10 30.07
C THR A 147 9.26 -10.26 29.12
N LYS A 148 8.73 -10.84 28.02
CA LYS A 148 7.84 -10.23 27.01
C LYS A 148 8.30 -8.85 26.55
N GLY A 149 9.62 -8.66 26.40
CA GLY A 149 10.22 -7.41 25.95
C GLY A 149 10.27 -6.28 26.98
N GLY A 150 9.98 -6.55 28.26
CA GLY A 150 10.12 -5.64 29.39
C GLY A 150 11.38 -5.90 30.23
N PHE A 151 11.79 -4.91 31.02
CA PHE A 151 13.01 -4.95 31.86
C PHE A 151 12.80 -5.67 33.21
N LEU A 152 11.57 -6.11 33.54
CA LEU A 152 11.21 -6.78 34.80
C LEU A 152 10.34 -8.02 34.50
N SER A 153 10.52 -9.09 35.27
CA SER A 153 9.70 -10.30 35.17
C SER A 153 8.34 -10.12 35.86
N ALA A 154 7.38 -11.02 35.61
CA ALA A 154 6.08 -11.00 36.28
C ALA A 154 6.18 -11.26 37.80
N GLU A 155 7.30 -11.82 38.25
CA GLU A 155 7.60 -12.06 39.67
C GLU A 155 8.12 -10.78 40.36
N ASP A 156 8.84 -9.93 39.61
CA ASP A 156 9.44 -8.69 40.12
C ASP A 156 8.45 -7.53 40.22
N ASP A 157 7.44 -7.50 39.34
CA ASP A 157 6.37 -6.50 39.39
C ASP A 157 4.98 -7.14 39.33
N PRO A 158 4.46 -7.63 40.48
CA PRO A 158 3.14 -8.24 40.58
C PRO A 158 1.98 -7.32 40.18
N TRP A 159 2.20 -6.01 40.09
CA TRP A 159 1.16 -5.02 39.78
C TRP A 159 1.16 -4.60 38.30
N ASN A 160 2.07 -5.14 37.48
CA ASN A 160 2.12 -4.82 36.06
C ASN A 160 1.00 -5.52 35.28
N LYS A 161 -0.04 -4.76 34.95
CA LYS A 161 -1.22 -5.18 34.17
C LYS A 161 -0.91 -5.65 32.75
N ALA A 162 0.26 -5.34 32.19
CA ALA A 162 0.68 -5.84 30.89
C ALA A 162 1.24 -7.28 30.97
N MET A 163 1.67 -7.71 32.16
CA MET A 163 2.32 -9.02 32.39
C MET A 163 1.41 -10.02 33.12
N SER A 164 0.49 -9.56 33.98
CA SER A 164 -0.52 -10.41 34.61
C SER A 164 -1.66 -10.72 33.63
N GLY A 165 -1.42 -11.68 32.75
CA GLY A 165 -2.51 -12.35 32.03
C GLY A 165 -3.48 -12.95 33.04
N SER A 166 -4.67 -12.35 33.14
CA SER A 166 -5.90 -12.87 33.75
C SER A 166 -5.74 -13.99 34.80
N ALA A 167 -5.34 -13.62 36.01
CA ALA A 167 -5.51 -14.47 37.19
C ALA A 167 -5.76 -13.61 38.43
N ALA A 168 -6.91 -12.92 38.47
CA ALA A 168 -7.49 -12.40 39.70
C ALA A 168 -9.02 -12.35 39.59
N THR A 169 -9.64 -13.24 40.33
CA THR A 169 -11.08 -13.44 40.52
C THR A 169 -11.76 -12.17 41.02
N GLY A 170 -12.83 -11.72 40.36
CA GLY A 170 -13.67 -10.62 40.83
C GLY A 170 -14.83 -10.28 39.88
N ASN A 171 -16.02 -10.75 40.24
CA ASN A 171 -17.33 -10.53 39.62
C ASN A 171 -17.51 -9.27 38.74
N GLY A 172 -17.93 -9.48 37.49
CA GLY A 172 -18.47 -8.44 36.61
C GLY A 172 -19.07 -9.05 35.34
N LYS A 173 -20.41 -9.06 35.26
CA LYS A 173 -21.21 -9.58 34.14
C LYS A 173 -20.87 -8.90 32.80
N GLY A 174 -20.79 -9.72 31.74
CA GLY A 174 -21.23 -9.35 30.38
C GLY A 174 -20.14 -9.08 29.35
N ALA A 175 -19.73 -10.13 28.61
CA ALA A 175 -19.46 -10.15 27.16
C ALA A 175 -18.91 -11.54 26.80
N GLY A 176 -19.37 -12.11 25.68
CA GLY A 176 -19.12 -13.50 25.25
C GLY A 176 -17.65 -13.86 25.01
N PRO A 177 -17.36 -15.15 24.76
CA PRO A 177 -15.99 -15.64 24.66
C PRO A 177 -15.37 -15.17 23.34
N ALA A 178 -14.61 -14.08 23.39
CA ALA A 178 -13.62 -13.80 22.36
C ALA A 178 -12.45 -14.77 22.59
N GLU A 179 -12.38 -15.81 21.76
CA GLU A 179 -11.27 -16.78 21.72
C GLU A 179 -9.96 -16.02 21.43
N GLY A 180 -9.25 -15.63 22.49
CA GLY A 180 -7.83 -15.31 22.39
C GLY A 180 -7.04 -16.54 21.95
N PRO A 181 -5.82 -16.39 21.40
CA PRO A 181 -5.00 -17.53 21.01
C PRO A 181 -4.75 -18.41 22.25
N GLU A 182 -5.40 -19.58 22.29
CA GLU A 182 -5.26 -20.53 23.39
C GLU A 182 -3.79 -20.95 23.52
N GLU A 183 -3.16 -20.56 24.62
CA GLU A 183 -1.78 -20.96 24.92
C GLU A 183 -1.72 -22.48 25.20
N ARG A 184 -0.64 -23.13 24.73
CA ARG A 184 -0.42 -24.57 24.93
C ARG A 184 -0.49 -24.93 26.43
N PRO A 185 -1.35 -25.89 26.83
CA PRO A 185 -1.43 -26.34 28.21
C PRO A 185 -0.06 -26.82 28.75
N LYS A 186 0.26 -26.44 29.99
CA LYS A 186 1.51 -26.86 30.65
C LYS A 186 1.50 -28.39 30.82
N GLY A 187 2.39 -29.09 30.11
CA GLY A 187 2.57 -30.55 30.19
C GLY A 187 2.22 -31.34 28.93
N MET A 188 1.68 -30.71 27.89
CA MET A 188 1.35 -31.38 26.64
C MET A 188 2.47 -31.24 25.60
N THR A 189 2.80 -32.32 24.88
CA THR A 189 3.80 -32.26 23.80
C THR A 189 3.29 -31.39 22.64
N VAL A 190 4.20 -30.82 21.84
CA VAL A 190 3.83 -29.99 20.66
C VAL A 190 2.92 -30.78 19.72
N GLN A 191 3.23 -32.05 19.49
CA GLN A 191 2.48 -32.93 18.58
C GLN A 191 1.07 -33.24 19.11
N GLU A 192 0.91 -33.48 20.42
CA GLU A 192 -0.40 -33.70 21.03
C GLU A 192 -1.26 -32.43 20.99
N TRP A 193 -0.64 -31.27 21.22
CA TRP A 193 -1.31 -29.99 21.11
C TRP A 193 -1.79 -29.70 19.68
N GLU A 194 -0.93 -29.94 18.68
CA GLU A 194 -1.30 -29.83 17.26
C GLU A 194 -2.42 -30.81 16.89
N ARG A 195 -2.38 -32.04 17.40
CA ARG A 195 -3.43 -33.04 17.19
C ARG A 195 -4.77 -32.61 17.80
N LEU A 196 -4.76 -32.03 19.00
CA LEU A 196 -5.97 -31.51 19.63
C LEU A 196 -6.53 -30.28 18.91
N GLN A 197 -5.67 -29.38 18.46
CA GLN A 197 -6.07 -28.25 17.62
C GLN A 197 -6.68 -28.72 16.30
N LEU A 198 -6.09 -29.75 15.67
CA LEU A 198 -6.63 -30.37 14.47
C LEU A 198 -7.99 -31.03 14.73
N LEU A 199 -8.14 -31.79 15.82
CA LEU A 199 -9.41 -32.41 16.20
C LEU A 199 -10.49 -31.37 16.49
N ARG A 200 -10.17 -30.30 17.24
CA ARG A 200 -11.10 -29.17 17.46
C ARG A 200 -11.48 -28.51 16.14
N LYS A 201 -10.54 -28.35 15.21
CA LYS A 201 -10.82 -27.79 13.88
C LYS A 201 -11.74 -28.70 13.07
N LEU A 202 -11.50 -30.01 13.08
CA LEU A 202 -12.36 -30.99 12.39
C LEU A 202 -13.75 -31.08 13.01
N GLN A 203 -13.87 -31.02 14.34
CA GLN A 203 -15.16 -30.96 15.04
C GLN A 203 -15.92 -29.68 14.71
N ARG A 204 -15.25 -28.52 14.75
CA ARG A 204 -15.83 -27.22 14.39
C ARG A 204 -16.31 -27.19 12.94
N GLN A 205 -15.53 -27.77 12.04
CA GLN A 205 -15.87 -27.88 10.62
C GLN A 205 -16.79 -29.07 10.32
N LYS A 206 -17.14 -29.89 11.32
CA LYS A 206 -17.85 -31.18 11.19
C LYS A 206 -17.35 -31.98 9.99
N ALA A 207 -16.03 -32.07 9.83
CA ALA A 207 -15.38 -32.68 8.68
C ALA A 207 -14.78 -34.05 9.05
N GLY A 208 -14.81 -35.00 8.11
CA GLY A 208 -14.26 -36.34 8.28
C GLY A 208 -15.08 -37.18 9.27
N PRO A 209 -14.48 -37.75 10.35
CA PRO A 209 -15.22 -38.58 11.31
C PRO A 209 -16.37 -37.88 12.05
N PHE A 210 -16.40 -36.55 12.00
CA PHE A 210 -17.43 -35.71 12.62
C PHE A 210 -18.45 -35.19 11.60
N GLU A 211 -18.39 -35.65 10.34
CA GLU A 211 -19.51 -35.43 9.44
C GLU A 211 -20.76 -36.03 10.06
N PRO A 212 -21.88 -35.28 10.15
CA PRO A 212 -23.14 -35.83 10.58
C PRO A 212 -23.44 -37.02 9.68
N GLY A 213 -23.35 -38.22 10.27
CA GLY A 213 -23.21 -39.45 9.53
C GLY A 213 -24.24 -39.52 8.42
N LEU A 214 -23.78 -39.82 7.20
CA LEU A 214 -24.62 -40.05 6.03
C LEU A 214 -25.85 -40.81 6.52
N SER A 215 -27.00 -40.16 6.42
CA SER A 215 -28.25 -40.48 7.10
C SER A 215 -28.82 -41.82 6.62
N VAL A 216 -28.14 -42.92 6.93
CA VAL A 216 -28.55 -44.29 6.65
C VAL A 216 -29.52 -44.75 7.73
N LEU A 217 -29.34 -44.28 8.98
CA LEU A 217 -30.22 -44.57 10.13
C LEU A 217 -31.42 -43.63 10.30
N GLN A 218 -31.41 -42.42 9.71
CA GLN A 218 -32.55 -41.50 9.79
C GLN A 218 -33.63 -41.89 8.77
N ASP A 219 -34.89 -41.71 9.16
CA ASP A 219 -36.05 -42.06 8.34
C ASP A 219 -36.00 -41.40 6.95
N LYS A 220 -36.57 -42.07 5.94
CA LYS A 220 -36.60 -41.56 4.55
C LYS A 220 -37.22 -40.16 4.42
N LYS A 221 -38.03 -39.73 5.37
CA LYS A 221 -38.68 -38.41 5.41
C LYS A 221 -37.76 -37.29 5.87
N ASP A 222 -36.74 -37.60 6.70
CA ASP A 222 -35.83 -36.59 7.25
C ASP A 222 -34.55 -36.43 6.40
N ARG A 223 -34.37 -37.29 5.40
CA ARG A 223 -33.28 -37.19 4.42
C ARG A 223 -33.50 -36.00 3.49
N LYS A 224 -32.88 -34.88 3.85
CA LYS A 224 -32.82 -33.69 3.02
C LYS A 224 -32.05 -33.99 1.73
N LYS A 225 -32.59 -33.46 0.62
CA LYS A 225 -32.05 -33.63 -0.73
C LYS A 225 -31.66 -32.27 -1.27
N CYS A 226 -30.67 -32.24 -2.16
CA CYS A 226 -30.28 -31.04 -2.87
C CYS A 226 -31.49 -30.46 -3.62
N ARG A 227 -31.74 -29.15 -3.44
CA ARG A 227 -32.85 -28.43 -4.08
C ARG A 227 -32.81 -28.49 -5.61
N GLU A 228 -31.62 -28.51 -6.21
CA GLU A 228 -31.46 -28.40 -7.67
C GLU A 228 -31.40 -29.76 -8.36
N CYS A 229 -30.64 -30.73 -7.82
CA CYS A 229 -30.42 -32.03 -8.47
C CYS A 229 -31.02 -33.24 -7.74
N GLY A 230 -31.57 -33.04 -6.53
CA GLY A 230 -32.13 -34.13 -5.72
C GLY A 230 -31.11 -35.11 -5.12
N SER A 231 -29.79 -34.85 -5.25
CA SER A 231 -28.75 -35.67 -4.62
C SER A 231 -28.87 -35.64 -3.09
N LEU A 232 -28.50 -36.74 -2.44
CA LEU A 232 -28.45 -36.86 -0.98
C LEU A 232 -27.17 -36.26 -0.38
N GLU A 233 -26.16 -35.97 -1.21
CA GLU A 233 -24.88 -35.39 -0.80
C GLU A 233 -25.00 -33.86 -0.64
N ILE A 234 -25.69 -33.43 0.41
CA ILE A 234 -25.85 -32.00 0.73
C ILE A 234 -24.72 -31.51 1.63
N ASP A 235 -24.44 -30.21 1.56
CA ASP A 235 -23.54 -29.56 2.51
C ASP A 235 -24.33 -29.15 3.77
N PHE A 236 -24.07 -29.84 4.87
CA PHE A 236 -24.77 -29.63 6.13
C PHE A 236 -24.47 -28.28 6.79
N VAL A 237 -23.30 -27.69 6.55
CA VAL A 237 -22.97 -26.35 7.08
C VAL A 237 -23.89 -25.31 6.44
N TRP A 238 -24.17 -25.46 5.14
CA TRP A 238 -25.08 -24.58 4.43
C TRP A 238 -26.53 -24.75 4.86
N GLU A 239 -26.93 -25.97 5.19
CA GLU A 239 -28.25 -26.28 5.70
C GLU A 239 -28.45 -25.69 7.11
N GLU A 240 -27.46 -25.80 7.99
CA GLU A 240 -27.51 -25.29 9.38
C GLU A 240 -27.49 -23.76 9.42
N VAL A 241 -26.61 -23.13 8.62
CA VAL A 241 -26.43 -21.67 8.66
C VAL A 241 -27.46 -20.94 7.81
N PHE A 242 -27.72 -21.39 6.58
CA PHE A 242 -28.59 -20.68 5.64
C PHE A 242 -29.97 -21.33 5.47
N GLY A 243 -30.21 -22.50 6.07
CA GLY A 243 -31.42 -23.28 5.81
C GLY A 243 -31.48 -23.90 4.40
N CYS A 244 -30.36 -23.92 3.67
CA CYS A 244 -30.34 -24.23 2.24
C CYS A 244 -29.65 -25.59 1.96
N ALA A 245 -30.44 -26.60 1.61
CA ALA A 245 -29.93 -27.93 1.26
C ALA A 245 -29.44 -27.99 -0.20
N VAL A 246 -28.13 -27.86 -0.43
CA VAL A 246 -27.51 -27.84 -1.76
C VAL A 246 -26.21 -28.65 -1.78
N CYS A 247 -26.02 -29.47 -2.81
CA CYS A 247 -24.78 -30.24 -3.01
C CYS A 247 -23.66 -29.38 -3.59
N HIS A 248 -22.40 -29.76 -3.38
CA HIS A 248 -21.25 -29.01 -3.87
C HIS A 248 -21.27 -28.80 -5.39
N GLY A 249 -21.62 -29.83 -6.16
CA GLY A 249 -21.71 -29.73 -7.62
C GLY A 249 -22.77 -28.73 -8.11
N CYS A 250 -23.83 -28.47 -7.34
CA CYS A 250 -24.82 -27.44 -7.72
C CYS A 250 -24.37 -26.03 -7.32
N LYS A 251 -23.54 -25.89 -6.26
CA LYS A 251 -22.95 -24.60 -5.89
C LYS A 251 -22.05 -24.06 -7.00
N GLU A 252 -21.27 -24.95 -7.62
CA GLU A 252 -20.38 -24.58 -8.72
C GLU A 252 -21.12 -24.36 -10.04
N LYS A 253 -22.24 -25.08 -10.28
CA LYS A 253 -23.05 -24.92 -11.48
C LYS A 253 -23.86 -23.61 -11.51
N TYR A 254 -24.29 -23.13 -10.36
CA TYR A 254 -25.16 -21.96 -10.23
C TYR A 254 -24.54 -20.90 -9.28
N PRO A 255 -23.37 -20.33 -9.62
CA PRO A 255 -22.73 -19.30 -8.80
C PRO A 255 -23.58 -18.03 -8.70
N GLU A 256 -24.44 -17.74 -9.67
CA GLU A 256 -25.37 -16.61 -9.65
C GLU A 256 -26.43 -16.73 -8.55
N LYS A 257 -26.67 -17.92 -8.00
CA LYS A 257 -27.59 -18.12 -6.85
C LYS A 257 -26.84 -18.42 -5.57
N TYR A 258 -25.80 -19.24 -5.67
CA TYR A 258 -25.08 -19.81 -4.53
C TYR A 258 -23.67 -19.26 -4.35
N SER A 259 -23.33 -18.13 -4.97
CA SER A 259 -22.11 -17.42 -4.59
C SER A 259 -22.28 -16.82 -3.19
N LEU A 260 -21.23 -16.94 -2.37
CA LEU A 260 -21.15 -16.27 -1.08
C LEU A 260 -20.61 -14.87 -1.27
N LEU A 261 -21.31 -13.89 -0.72
CA LEU A 261 -20.97 -12.47 -0.76
C LEU A 261 -20.44 -12.03 0.60
N THR A 262 -19.38 -11.24 0.59
CA THR A 262 -18.86 -10.58 1.77
C THR A 262 -19.79 -9.45 2.22
N LYS A 263 -19.73 -9.10 3.51
CA LYS A 263 -20.43 -7.92 4.06
C LYS A 263 -20.23 -6.65 3.22
N THR A 264 -19.01 -6.43 2.72
CA THR A 264 -18.67 -5.27 1.89
C THR A 264 -19.36 -5.31 0.54
N GLU A 265 -19.39 -6.46 -0.13
CA GLU A 265 -20.10 -6.63 -1.40
C GLU A 265 -21.61 -6.42 -1.21
N CYS A 266 -22.21 -6.98 -0.15
CA CYS A 266 -23.63 -6.76 0.14
C CYS A 266 -23.98 -5.27 0.34
N ARG A 267 -23.07 -4.51 0.95
CA ARG A 267 -23.23 -3.07 1.18
C ARG A 267 -23.01 -2.23 -0.08
N GLU A 268 -22.08 -2.64 -0.95
CA GLU A 268 -21.71 -1.90 -2.15
C GLU A 268 -22.68 -2.18 -3.32
N ASP A 269 -23.01 -3.46 -3.54
CA ASP A 269 -23.81 -3.90 -4.69
C ASP A 269 -25.32 -3.77 -4.42
N TYR A 270 -25.78 -4.18 -3.23
CA TYR A 270 -27.21 -4.15 -2.86
C TYR A 270 -27.60 -2.97 -1.97
N LEU A 271 -26.63 -2.10 -1.67
CA LEU A 271 -26.82 -0.87 -0.90
C LEU A 271 -27.46 -1.10 0.48
N LEU A 272 -27.22 -2.28 1.06
CA LEU A 272 -27.71 -2.68 2.37
C LEU A 272 -26.94 -1.98 3.50
N THR A 273 -27.60 -1.81 4.64
CA THR A 273 -27.04 -1.13 5.80
C THR A 273 -26.44 -2.13 6.79
N ASP A 274 -25.51 -1.64 7.60
CA ASP A 274 -24.80 -2.45 8.61
C ASP A 274 -25.72 -3.07 9.68
N PRO A 275 -26.78 -2.41 10.17
CA PRO A 275 -27.75 -3.04 11.06
C PRO A 275 -28.49 -4.21 10.43
N GLU A 276 -28.94 -4.08 9.17
CA GLU A 276 -29.65 -5.14 8.45
C GLU A 276 -28.75 -6.36 8.22
N LEU A 277 -27.48 -6.15 7.90
CA LEU A 277 -26.51 -7.22 7.68
C LEU A 277 -26.03 -7.90 8.98
N ARG A 278 -26.27 -7.30 10.15
CA ARG A 278 -25.92 -7.92 11.43
C ARG A 278 -27.09 -8.68 12.06
N ASP A 279 -28.29 -8.51 11.52
CA ASP A 279 -29.48 -9.19 11.98
C ASP A 279 -29.51 -10.62 11.42
N GLU A 280 -29.22 -11.59 12.30
CA GLU A 280 -29.15 -13.02 11.96
C GLU A 280 -30.51 -13.60 11.57
N GLU A 281 -31.62 -13.02 12.07
CA GLU A 281 -32.97 -13.47 11.72
C GLU A 281 -33.36 -13.02 10.31
N LEU A 282 -32.85 -11.86 9.90
CA LEU A 282 -33.13 -11.28 8.59
C LEU A 282 -32.25 -11.88 7.50
N LEU A 283 -30.94 -11.93 7.74
CA LEU A 283 -29.93 -12.42 6.81
C LEU A 283 -28.93 -13.30 7.55
N PRO A 284 -29.14 -14.63 7.52
CA PRO A 284 -28.18 -15.57 8.09
C PRO A 284 -26.81 -15.43 7.41
N HIS A 285 -25.74 -15.57 8.19
CA HIS A 285 -24.38 -15.38 7.71
C HIS A 285 -23.43 -16.45 8.23
N LEU A 286 -22.45 -16.79 7.40
CA LEU A 286 -21.36 -17.70 7.74
C LEU A 286 -20.13 -16.89 8.13
N SER A 287 -19.66 -17.02 9.37
CA SER A 287 -18.41 -16.42 9.83
C SER A 287 -17.21 -17.26 9.38
N ARG A 288 -16.21 -16.60 8.78
CA ARG A 288 -14.93 -17.22 8.40
C ARG A 288 -13.77 -16.33 8.86
N PRO A 289 -12.65 -16.91 9.32
CA PRO A 289 -11.46 -16.14 9.63
C PRO A 289 -11.02 -15.29 8.45
N ASN A 290 -10.65 -14.04 8.71
CA ASN A 290 -10.27 -13.13 7.66
C ASN A 290 -9.01 -13.65 6.92
N PRO A 291 -9.04 -13.79 5.57
CA PRO A 291 -7.95 -14.39 4.82
C PRO A 291 -6.65 -13.57 4.87
N HIS A 292 -6.72 -12.28 5.18
CA HIS A 292 -5.53 -11.44 5.30
C HIS A 292 -4.81 -11.64 6.63
N LYS A 293 -5.56 -11.65 7.75
CA LYS A 293 -5.03 -11.86 9.11
C LYS A 293 -6.10 -12.49 9.98
N SER A 294 -5.78 -13.63 10.60
CA SER A 294 -6.69 -14.38 11.47
C SER A 294 -7.08 -13.65 12.77
N HIS A 295 -6.31 -12.65 13.21
CA HIS A 295 -6.65 -11.85 14.41
C HIS A 295 -7.54 -10.65 14.09
N TRP A 296 -7.83 -10.37 12.82
CA TRP A 296 -8.82 -9.37 12.45
C TRP A 296 -10.22 -9.92 12.64
N HIS A 297 -11.21 -9.04 12.68
CA HIS A 297 -12.61 -9.46 12.72
C HIS A 297 -12.92 -10.43 11.59
N ASP A 298 -13.65 -11.48 11.94
CA ASP A 298 -14.08 -12.51 11.01
C ASP A 298 -14.92 -11.90 9.88
N MET A 299 -14.75 -12.48 8.70
CA MET A 299 -15.52 -12.12 7.53
C MET A 299 -16.90 -12.76 7.62
N MET A 300 -17.93 -11.95 7.43
CA MET A 300 -19.32 -12.43 7.32
C MET A 300 -19.64 -12.68 5.85
N LEU A 301 -20.05 -13.91 5.55
CA LEU A 301 -20.44 -14.38 4.22
C LEU A 301 -21.94 -14.62 4.16
N PHE A 302 -22.60 -13.98 3.21
CA PHE A 302 -24.04 -14.05 2.98
C PHE A 302 -24.33 -14.81 1.68
N LEU A 303 -25.50 -15.41 1.60
CA LEU A 303 -25.91 -16.14 0.42
C LEU A 303 -26.57 -15.22 -0.61
N ARG A 304 -26.03 -15.16 -1.84
CA ARG A 304 -26.46 -14.21 -2.88
C ARG A 304 -27.97 -14.19 -3.10
N TYR A 305 -28.61 -15.35 -3.30
CA TYR A 305 -30.05 -15.35 -3.57
C TYR A 305 -30.89 -14.80 -2.39
N GLN A 306 -30.47 -15.03 -1.14
CA GLN A 306 -31.20 -14.53 0.03
C GLN A 306 -31.06 -13.01 0.15
N VAL A 307 -29.86 -12.50 -0.15
CA VAL A 307 -29.57 -11.06 -0.19
C VAL A 307 -30.38 -10.39 -1.30
N GLU A 308 -30.46 -11.01 -2.48
CA GLU A 308 -31.28 -10.54 -3.61
C GLU A 308 -32.77 -10.54 -3.27
N GLU A 309 -33.29 -11.64 -2.71
CA GLU A 309 -34.69 -11.72 -2.27
C GLU A 309 -35.03 -10.62 -1.26
N TYR A 310 -34.15 -10.34 -0.30
CA TYR A 310 -34.36 -9.25 0.65
C TYR A 310 -34.23 -7.86 0.00
N ALA A 311 -33.19 -7.64 -0.80
CA ALA A 311 -32.93 -6.35 -1.44
C ALA A 311 -34.05 -5.97 -2.42
N PHE A 312 -34.52 -6.93 -3.21
CA PHE A 312 -35.62 -6.74 -4.15
C PHE A 312 -37.00 -6.81 -3.49
N SER A 313 -37.10 -7.20 -2.22
CA SER A 313 -38.38 -7.16 -1.50
C SER A 313 -38.88 -5.71 -1.33
N ASP A 314 -40.19 -5.56 -1.19
CA ASP A 314 -40.85 -4.28 -0.88
C ASP A 314 -40.35 -3.64 0.43
N LYS A 315 -39.68 -4.41 1.30
CA LYS A 315 -39.10 -3.89 2.54
C LYS A 315 -37.93 -2.93 2.27
N LYS A 316 -37.22 -3.10 1.15
CA LYS A 316 -36.01 -2.33 0.83
C LYS A 316 -36.13 -1.53 -0.45
N TRP A 317 -36.02 -2.19 -1.61
CA TRP A 317 -36.01 -1.52 -2.92
C TRP A 317 -37.22 -1.88 -3.80
N GLY A 318 -37.92 -2.98 -3.53
CA GLY A 318 -39.13 -3.41 -4.25
C GLY A 318 -38.88 -4.01 -5.65
N SER A 319 -37.86 -3.55 -6.37
CA SER A 319 -37.44 -4.17 -7.63
C SER A 319 -35.96 -3.96 -7.90
N ALA A 320 -35.40 -4.77 -8.80
CA ALA A 320 -34.03 -4.58 -9.29
C ALA A 320 -33.86 -3.22 -9.98
N GLU A 321 -34.85 -2.79 -10.77
CA GLU A 321 -34.83 -1.49 -11.46
C GLU A 321 -34.77 -0.30 -10.47
N ALA A 322 -35.46 -0.41 -9.33
CA ALA A 322 -35.44 0.62 -8.30
C ALA A 322 -34.09 0.71 -7.58
N LEU A 323 -33.43 -0.43 -7.35
CA LEU A 323 -32.08 -0.49 -6.83
C LEU A 323 -31.09 0.18 -7.80
N ASP A 324 -31.16 -0.16 -9.08
CA ASP A 324 -30.30 0.41 -10.11
C ASP A 324 -30.48 1.93 -10.24
N ALA A 325 -31.73 2.41 -10.20
CA ALA A 325 -32.02 3.85 -10.21
C ALA A 325 -31.42 4.58 -8.99
N GLU A 326 -31.43 3.95 -7.80
CA GLU A 326 -30.79 4.51 -6.61
C GLU A 326 -29.26 4.55 -6.76
N PHE A 327 -28.69 3.46 -7.28
CA PHE A 327 -27.26 3.35 -7.54
C PHE A 327 -26.77 4.46 -8.48
N GLU A 328 -27.46 4.67 -9.59
CA GLU A 328 -27.16 5.74 -10.54
C GLU A 328 -27.24 7.13 -9.89
N ARG A 329 -28.25 7.36 -9.03
CA ARG A 329 -28.38 8.60 -8.24
C ARG A 329 -27.16 8.79 -7.33
N ARG A 330 -26.74 7.75 -6.59
CA ARG A 330 -25.57 7.81 -5.69
C ARG A 330 -24.27 8.09 -6.44
N GLU A 331 -24.05 7.44 -7.58
CA GLU A 331 -22.85 7.66 -8.39
C GLU A 331 -22.85 9.05 -9.03
N ALA A 332 -24.00 9.55 -9.50
CA ALA A 332 -24.14 10.93 -9.98
C ALA A 332 -23.82 11.94 -8.87
N ASP A 333 -24.33 11.74 -7.66
CA ASP A 333 -24.07 12.65 -6.53
C ASP A 333 -22.64 12.55 -6.00
N LYS A 334 -22.03 11.35 -6.03
CA LYS A 334 -20.62 11.15 -5.72
C LYS A 334 -19.74 11.87 -6.75
N LYS A 335 -20.09 11.81 -8.04
CA LYS A 335 -19.42 12.56 -9.11
C LYS A 335 -19.55 14.07 -8.91
N LYS A 336 -20.77 14.57 -8.67
CA LYS A 336 -21.02 15.99 -8.37
C LYS A 336 -20.21 16.48 -7.16
N ARG A 337 -20.17 15.71 -6.07
CA ARG A 337 -19.37 16.04 -4.87
C ARG A 337 -17.87 16.06 -5.15
N LYS A 338 -17.36 15.11 -5.94
CA LYS A 338 -15.94 15.10 -6.37
C LYS A 338 -15.61 16.31 -7.24
N GLU A 339 -16.48 16.66 -8.19
CA GLU A 339 -16.32 17.84 -9.04
C GLU A 339 -16.40 19.14 -8.25
N ALA A 340 -17.33 19.26 -7.30
CA ALA A 340 -17.45 20.42 -6.42
C ALA A 340 -16.20 20.59 -5.57
N LYS A 341 -15.71 19.52 -4.92
CA LYS A 341 -14.45 19.54 -4.16
C LYS A 341 -13.25 19.90 -5.04
N PHE A 342 -13.23 19.45 -6.29
CA PHE A 342 -12.17 19.81 -7.24
C PHE A 342 -12.23 21.29 -7.62
N LYS A 343 -13.42 21.82 -7.92
CA LYS A 343 -13.63 23.24 -8.21
C LYS A 343 -13.27 24.12 -7.01
N GLU A 344 -13.65 23.72 -5.80
CA GLU A 344 -13.30 24.41 -4.57
C GLU A 344 -11.77 24.46 -4.37
N LYS A 345 -11.09 23.31 -4.53
CA LYS A 345 -9.62 23.24 -4.46
C LYS A 345 -8.95 24.11 -5.52
N LEU A 346 -9.51 24.20 -6.73
CA LEU A 346 -9.00 25.09 -7.77
C LEU A 346 -9.20 26.57 -7.43
N LEU A 347 -10.35 26.93 -6.86
CA LEU A 347 -10.60 28.30 -6.40
C LEU A 347 -9.70 28.68 -5.23
N ASP A 348 -9.48 27.78 -4.29
CA ASP A 348 -8.55 27.98 -3.18
C ASP A 348 -7.11 28.13 -3.68
N LEU A 349 -6.68 27.26 -4.60
CA LEU A 349 -5.38 27.37 -5.25
C LEU A 349 -5.21 28.72 -5.97
N LYS A 350 -6.22 29.17 -6.72
CA LYS A 350 -6.23 30.50 -7.38
C LYS A 350 -6.17 31.65 -6.38
N LYS A 351 -6.90 31.57 -5.26
CA LYS A 351 -6.85 32.59 -4.19
C LYS A 351 -5.46 32.64 -3.56
N ARG A 352 -4.85 31.48 -3.34
CA ARG A 352 -3.49 31.37 -2.77
C ARG A 352 -2.44 31.93 -3.71
N THR A 353 -2.47 31.60 -5.00
CA THR A 353 -1.53 32.19 -5.98
C THR A 353 -1.77 33.68 -6.22
N ARG A 354 -3.03 34.16 -6.21
CA ARG A 354 -3.34 35.60 -6.33
C ARG A 354 -2.80 36.41 -5.15
N THR A 355 -2.95 35.89 -3.93
CA THR A 355 -2.44 36.57 -2.73
C THR A 355 -0.91 36.55 -2.66
N ASP A 356 -0.26 35.49 -3.16
CA ASP A 356 1.19 35.42 -3.29
C ASP A 356 1.74 36.41 -4.35
N ALA A 357 1.12 36.45 -5.53
CA ALA A 357 1.44 37.42 -6.57
C ALA A 357 1.24 38.87 -6.08
N TYR A 358 0.12 39.16 -5.41
CA TYR A 358 -0.14 40.49 -4.83
C TYR A 358 0.85 40.84 -3.71
N ARG A 359 1.25 39.88 -2.85
CA ARG A 359 2.32 40.13 -1.86
C ARG A 359 3.67 40.39 -2.53
N ARG A 360 4.00 39.66 -3.59
CA ARG A 360 5.24 39.84 -4.35
C ARG A 360 5.25 41.17 -5.12
N GLU A 361 4.11 41.58 -5.67
CA GLU A 361 3.90 42.86 -6.33
C GLU A 361 3.95 44.02 -5.33
N LYS A 362 3.25 43.92 -4.20
CA LYS A 362 3.30 44.94 -3.13
C LYS A 362 4.67 45.01 -2.45
N GLY A 363 5.38 43.89 -2.35
CA GLY A 363 6.79 43.85 -1.95
C GLY A 363 7.74 44.48 -2.98
N LYS A 364 7.37 44.49 -4.27
CA LYS A 364 8.10 45.20 -5.34
C LYS A 364 7.76 46.70 -5.42
N LEU A 365 6.52 47.10 -5.10
CA LEU A 365 6.04 48.49 -5.13
C LEU A 365 6.25 49.25 -3.81
N GLY A 366 6.73 48.58 -2.75
CA GLY A 366 7.14 49.19 -1.49
C GLY A 366 8.54 49.82 -1.50
N GLY A 367 9.12 50.08 -2.68
CA GLY A 367 10.39 50.78 -2.86
C GLY A 367 10.28 52.30 -2.66
N GLY A 368 9.63 52.75 -1.59
CA GLY A 368 9.45 54.17 -1.31
C GLY A 368 8.81 54.40 0.06
N GLY A 369 9.61 54.33 1.13
CA GLY A 369 9.15 54.69 2.46
C GLY A 369 9.94 54.00 3.56
N ALA A 370 11.00 54.66 4.00
CA ALA A 370 11.71 54.33 5.22
C ALA A 370 10.72 54.25 6.41
N SER A 371 10.61 53.08 7.04
CA SER A 371 10.29 52.97 8.45
C SER A 371 11.11 51.86 9.07
N SER A 372 12.04 52.29 9.90
CA SER A 372 12.87 51.53 10.83
C SER A 372 12.20 50.30 11.45
N GLY A 373 12.86 49.14 11.36
CA GLY A 373 12.79 48.13 12.43
C GLY A 373 12.36 46.70 12.10
N ALA A 374 11.98 46.34 10.87
CA ALA A 374 11.61 44.95 10.56
C ALA A 374 12.78 44.17 9.93
N LYS A 375 13.33 43.19 10.65
CA LYS A 375 14.35 42.24 10.13
C LYS A 375 13.82 41.55 8.86
N ALA A 376 14.47 41.81 7.72
CA ALA A 376 14.22 41.12 6.46
C ALA A 376 14.31 39.59 6.65
N LYS A 377 13.34 38.84 6.14
CA LYS A 377 13.35 37.37 6.19
C LYS A 377 14.09 36.80 4.97
N PHE A 378 14.81 35.71 5.20
CA PHE A 378 15.54 34.95 4.18
C PHE A 378 14.63 34.64 2.98
N GLY A 379 14.91 35.27 1.83
CA GLY A 379 14.10 35.18 0.60
C GLY A 379 13.66 36.53 0.02
N ASP A 380 13.79 37.64 0.76
CA ASP A 380 13.59 38.99 0.20
C ASP A 380 14.72 39.32 -0.79
N ALA A 381 14.35 39.74 -2.00
CA ALA A 381 15.28 40.15 -3.03
C ALA A 381 15.95 41.46 -2.61
N ILE A 382 17.22 41.37 -2.23
CA ILE A 382 18.05 42.52 -1.90
C ILE A 382 18.19 43.39 -3.16
N SER A 383 17.67 44.63 -3.05
CA SER A 383 18.17 45.87 -3.65
C SER A 383 18.74 45.79 -5.07
N THR A 384 18.01 46.37 -6.03
CA THR A 384 18.46 47.23 -7.16
C THR A 384 19.89 47.05 -7.69
N GLY A 385 20.35 45.81 -7.89
CA GLY A 385 21.71 45.51 -8.33
C GLY A 385 22.05 44.02 -8.38
N GLY A 386 21.03 43.16 -8.38
CA GLY A 386 21.23 41.72 -8.55
C GLY A 386 21.79 41.41 -9.93
N LYS A 387 22.76 40.48 -10.00
CA LYS A 387 23.26 39.91 -11.26
C LYS A 387 22.04 39.42 -12.06
N HIS A 388 21.76 40.10 -13.16
CA HIS A 388 20.74 39.69 -14.12
C HIS A 388 21.41 39.59 -15.49
N VAL A 389 20.82 38.79 -16.37
CA VAL A 389 21.28 38.72 -17.76
C VAL A 389 20.79 39.99 -18.44
N HIS A 390 21.71 40.76 -19.01
CA HIS A 390 21.36 42.01 -19.68
C HIS A 390 20.59 41.70 -20.97
N GLU A 391 19.37 42.24 -21.05
CA GLU A 391 18.55 42.23 -22.25
C GLU A 391 18.57 43.66 -22.81
N TRP A 392 19.25 43.82 -23.94
CA TRP A 392 19.54 45.13 -24.54
C TRP A 392 18.35 45.62 -25.34
N GLY A 393 17.95 46.87 -25.09
CA GLY A 393 16.90 47.55 -25.83
C GLY A 393 17.34 47.97 -27.23
N ARG A 394 16.48 48.74 -27.88
CA ARG A 394 16.69 49.23 -29.24
C ARG A 394 17.94 50.12 -29.30
N LEU A 395 18.76 49.95 -30.34
CA LEU A 395 19.89 50.84 -30.61
C LEU A 395 19.40 52.27 -30.86
N ILE A 396 20.05 53.22 -30.20
CA ILE A 396 19.83 54.66 -30.40
C ILE A 396 21.19 55.27 -30.74
N GLU A 397 21.26 56.04 -31.82
CA GLU A 397 22.44 56.84 -32.16
C GLU A 397 22.41 58.12 -31.33
N ASN A 398 23.46 58.33 -30.53
CA ASN A 398 23.66 59.58 -29.81
C ASN A 398 24.17 60.68 -30.77
N GLU A 399 24.06 61.93 -30.34
CA GLU A 399 24.43 63.12 -31.15
C GLU A 399 25.91 63.12 -31.60
N ASP A 400 26.76 62.33 -30.95
CA ASP A 400 28.18 62.11 -31.29
C ASP A 400 28.43 60.99 -32.32
N GLY A 401 27.37 60.39 -32.89
CA GLY A 401 27.46 59.37 -33.94
C GLY A 401 27.81 57.95 -33.46
N ALA A 402 27.82 57.72 -32.14
CA ALA A 402 28.00 56.40 -31.55
C ALA A 402 26.66 55.68 -31.34
N THR A 403 26.60 54.39 -31.69
CA THR A 403 25.42 53.54 -31.45
C THR A 403 25.43 52.99 -30.02
N VAL A 404 24.45 53.40 -29.21
CA VAL A 404 24.34 53.00 -27.79
C VAL A 404 23.17 52.05 -27.59
N LYS A 405 23.38 51.01 -26.78
CA LYS A 405 22.36 50.06 -26.33
C LYS A 405 22.14 50.18 -24.84
N THR A 406 20.90 50.43 -24.43
CA THR A 406 20.51 50.51 -23.01
C THR A 406 19.82 49.21 -22.56
N CYS A 407 20.26 48.61 -21.45
CA CYS A 407 19.61 47.44 -20.86
C CYS A 407 18.24 47.81 -20.30
N THR A 408 17.19 47.10 -20.71
CA THR A 408 15.80 47.39 -20.34
C THR A 408 15.49 47.18 -18.86
N THR A 409 16.33 46.42 -18.16
CA THR A 409 16.06 45.98 -16.78
C THR A 409 16.83 46.80 -15.74
N CYS A 410 18.00 47.34 -16.09
CA CYS A 410 18.84 48.11 -15.15
C CYS A 410 19.33 49.47 -15.66
N GLY A 411 19.03 49.83 -16.92
CA GLY A 411 19.42 51.13 -17.48
C GLY A 411 20.92 51.28 -17.76
N MET A 412 21.70 50.20 -17.80
CA MET A 412 23.12 50.26 -18.16
C MET A 412 23.25 50.52 -19.67
N GLU A 413 24.12 51.43 -20.07
CA GLU A 413 24.38 51.80 -21.46
C GLU A 413 25.73 51.25 -21.91
N VAL A 414 25.78 50.66 -23.10
CA VAL A 414 27.00 50.16 -23.73
C VAL A 414 27.11 50.76 -25.12
N GLU A 415 28.21 51.44 -25.38
CA GLU A 415 28.55 52.00 -26.69
C GLU A 415 29.29 50.93 -27.51
N GLU A 416 28.76 50.58 -28.68
CA GLU A 416 29.48 49.77 -29.66
C GLU A 416 30.12 50.72 -30.67
N MET A 417 31.46 50.74 -30.70
CA MET A 417 32.25 51.41 -31.73
C MET A 417 32.65 50.35 -32.76
N GLU A 418 32.05 50.38 -33.96
CA GLU A 418 32.53 49.58 -35.08
C GLU A 418 33.89 50.13 -35.53
N PHE A 419 34.92 49.27 -35.54
CA PHE A 419 36.26 49.56 -36.05
C PHE A 419 36.44 49.06 -37.49
#